data_AF-A0A496C688-F1
#
_entry.id   AF-A0A496C688-F1
#
_cell.length_a   1.000
_cell.length_b   1.000
_cell.length_c   1.000
_cell.angle_alpha   90.00
_cell.angle_beta   90.00
_cell.angle_gamma   90.00
#
_symmetry.space_group_name_H-M   'P 1'
#
loop_
_entity.id
_entity.type
_entity.pdbx_description
1 polymer ?
#
loop_
_entity_poly.entity_id
_entity_poly.type
_entity_poly.pdbx_seq_one_letter_code
_entity_poly.pdbx_strand_id
1 'polypeptide(L)'
;MNKYAELTRRESQIAERIAWGASIKEVAYALQIKIKTVDNVIQRVYKKVGCSKINELSAWWFCTNFNISFDLSPMARSIVASALLSIFVASEYISRNDFCRYRTRSRRFRIEYVRLRNN
;
A
#
# COMPACT_ATOMS: atom_id res chain seq x y z
N MET A 1 9.64 22.23 -11.21
CA MET A 1 9.39 21.79 -9.82
C MET A 1 10.50 22.30 -8.93
N ASN A 2 10.17 23.19 -7.99
CA ASN A 2 11.12 23.67 -7.00
C ASN A 2 11.33 22.59 -5.92
N LYS A 3 12.53 21.98 -5.88
CA LYS A 3 12.86 20.92 -4.92
C LYS A 3 12.98 21.42 -3.48
N TYR A 4 13.25 22.72 -3.30
CA TYR A 4 13.47 23.36 -1.99
C TYR A 4 12.24 24.15 -1.54
N ALA A 5 11.07 23.88 -2.11
CA ALA A 5 9.85 24.58 -1.71
C ALA A 5 9.46 24.19 -0.27
N GLU A 6 9.65 25.14 0.66
CA GLU A 6 9.23 24.95 2.04
C GLU A 6 7.70 25.09 2.17
N LEU A 7 7.06 23.99 2.56
CA LEU A 7 5.65 23.94 2.86
C LEU A 7 5.42 24.16 4.35
N THR A 8 4.38 24.93 4.67
CA THR A 8 3.90 25.04 6.04
C THR A 8 3.37 23.69 6.53
N ARG A 9 3.30 23.48 7.85
CA ARG A 9 2.80 22.23 8.44
C ARG A 9 1.43 21.80 7.90
N ARG A 10 0.51 22.75 7.65
CA ARG A 10 -0.82 22.46 7.10
C ARG A 10 -0.79 22.07 5.62
N GLU A 11 0.04 22.75 4.83
CA GLU A 11 0.26 22.41 3.42
C GLU A 11 0.87 21.01 3.28
N SER A 12 1.85 20.70 4.12
CA SER A 12 2.51 19.39 4.23
C SER A 12 1.51 18.28 4.55
N GLN A 13 0.67 18.43 5.58
CA GLN A 13 -0.38 17.45 5.92
C GLN A 13 -1.37 17.16 4.79
N ILE A 14 -1.75 18.19 4.03
CA ILE A 14 -2.68 18.05 2.90
C ILE A 14 -1.96 17.36 1.73
N ALA A 15 -0.75 17.79 1.40
CA ALA A 15 0.06 17.19 0.34
C ALA A 15 0.38 15.72 0.61
N GLU A 16 0.67 15.35 1.86
CA GLU A 16 0.89 13.96 2.29
C GLU A 16 -0.31 13.08 1.98
N ARG A 17 -1.50 13.47 2.44
CA ARG A 17 -2.72 12.69 2.23
C ARG A 17 -3.06 12.54 0.75
N ILE A 18 -2.84 13.60 -0.04
CA ILE A 18 -3.03 13.57 -1.49
C ILE A 18 -2.01 12.66 -2.17
N ALA A 19 -0.75 12.66 -1.72
CA ALA A 19 0.29 11.78 -2.25
C ALA A 19 -0.04 10.29 -2.02
N TRP A 20 -0.67 9.97 -0.88
CA TRP A 20 -1.22 8.64 -0.59
C TRP A 20 -2.49 8.29 -1.38
N GLY A 21 -3.00 9.21 -2.20
CA GLY A 21 -4.16 8.99 -3.07
C GLY A 21 -5.50 9.37 -2.46
N ALA A 22 -5.53 10.08 -1.33
CA ALA A 22 -6.79 10.58 -0.77
C ALA A 22 -7.40 11.66 -1.67
N SER A 23 -8.72 11.58 -1.87
CA SER A 23 -9.49 12.62 -2.56
C SER A 23 -9.61 13.89 -1.71
N ILE A 24 -9.86 15.04 -2.35
CA ILE A 24 -10.03 16.34 -1.67
C ILE A 24 -11.14 16.26 -0.60
N LYS A 25 -12.20 15.48 -0.84
CA LYS A 25 -13.30 15.28 0.10
C LYS A 25 -12.86 14.46 1.32
N GLU A 26 -12.11 13.39 1.11
CA GLU A 26 -11.57 12.57 2.20
C GLU A 26 -10.54 13.34 3.03
N VAL A 27 -9.71 14.16 2.39
CA VAL A 27 -8.77 15.06 3.07
C VAL A 27 -9.52 16.08 3.93
N ALA A 28 -10.59 16.69 3.38
CA ALA A 28 -11.44 17.61 4.11
C ALA A 28 -12.10 16.95 5.34
N TYR A 29 -12.62 15.74 5.17
CA TYR A 29 -13.21 14.95 6.25
C TYR A 29 -12.18 14.57 7.32
N ALA A 30 -11.01 14.09 6.91
CA ALA A 30 -9.96 13.65 7.83
C ALA A 30 -9.33 14.81 8.63
N LEU A 31 -9.23 16.00 8.03
CA LEU A 31 -8.69 17.19 8.68
C LEU A 31 -9.78 18.08 9.32
N GLN A 32 -11.06 17.70 9.20
CA GLN A 32 -12.22 18.44 9.70
C GLN A 32 -12.23 19.91 9.23
N ILE A 33 -11.94 20.12 7.94
CA ILE A 33 -11.90 21.44 7.30
C ILE A 33 -12.81 21.49 6.08
N LYS A 34 -13.23 22.69 5.69
CA LYS A 34 -14.08 22.87 4.51
C LYS A 34 -13.32 22.45 3.25
N ILE A 35 -14.02 21.81 2.31
CA ILE A 35 -13.49 21.38 1.00
C ILE A 35 -12.81 22.55 0.27
N LYS A 36 -13.44 23.74 0.26
CA LYS A 36 -12.89 24.96 -0.34
C LYS A 36 -11.55 25.37 0.28
N THR A 37 -11.37 25.14 1.58
CA THR A 37 -10.10 25.44 2.26
C THR A 37 -9.00 24.50 1.79
N VAL A 38 -9.30 23.22 1.60
CA VAL A 38 -8.36 22.24 1.04
C VAL A 38 -7.94 22.67 -0.37
N ASP A 39 -8.89 23.02 -1.22
CA ASP A 39 -8.62 23.47 -2.59
C ASP A 39 -7.73 24.72 -2.63
N ASN A 40 -8.05 25.74 -1.81
CA ASN A 40 -7.21 26.93 -1.67
C ASN A 40 -5.80 26.62 -1.16
N VAL A 41 -5.63 25.63 -0.29
CA VAL A 41 -4.31 25.19 0.16
C VAL A 41 -3.57 24.51 -0.98
N ILE A 42 -4.19 23.58 -1.70
CA ILE A 42 -3.60 22.89 -2.86
C ILE A 42 -3.12 23.91 -3.90
N GLN A 43 -3.92 24.93 -4.22
CA GLN A 43 -3.54 25.99 -5.15
C GLN A 43 -2.31 26.79 -4.68
N ARG A 44 -2.17 27.02 -3.37
CA ARG A 44 -0.97 27.65 -2.80
C ARG A 44 0.25 26.74 -2.90
N VAL A 45 0.08 25.44 -2.64
CA VAL A 45 1.14 24.43 -2.80
C VAL A 45 1.60 24.37 -4.27
N TYR A 46 0.67 24.35 -5.22
CA TYR A 46 0.97 24.39 -6.65
C TYR A 46 1.79 25.60 -7.05
N LYS A 47 1.45 26.79 -6.55
CA LYS A 47 2.23 28.02 -6.79
C LYS A 47 3.65 27.95 -6.21
N LYS A 48 3.81 27.35 -5.02
CA LYS A 48 5.13 27.22 -4.36
C LYS A 48 6.03 26.19 -5.06
N VAL A 49 5.47 25.04 -5.41
CA VAL A 49 6.21 23.92 -6.02
C VAL A 49 6.39 24.12 -7.53
N GLY A 50 5.49 24.87 -8.18
CA GLY A 50 5.43 25.02 -9.63
C GLY A 50 4.89 23.77 -10.33
N CYS A 51 3.89 23.11 -9.74
CA CYS A 51 3.15 21.99 -10.33
C CYS A 51 1.74 22.45 -10.70
N SER A 52 1.15 21.84 -11.74
CA SER A 52 -0.24 22.10 -12.12
C SER A 52 -1.14 20.87 -11.92
N LYS A 53 -0.54 19.68 -11.88
CA LYS A 53 -1.28 18.41 -11.76
C LYS A 53 -1.07 17.75 -10.40
N ILE A 54 -2.10 17.05 -9.94
CA ILE A 54 -2.06 16.24 -8.71
C ILE A 54 -0.94 15.18 -8.80
N ASN A 55 -0.76 14.56 -9.97
CA ASN A 55 0.28 13.54 -10.18
C ASN A 55 1.70 14.10 -10.08
N GLU A 56 1.89 15.36 -10.48
CA GLU A 56 3.18 16.04 -10.33
C GLU A 56 3.44 16.39 -8.85
N LEU A 57 2.39 16.77 -8.12
CA LEU A 57 2.47 17.02 -6.69
C LEU A 57 2.76 15.74 -5.89
N SER A 58 2.13 14.61 -6.22
CA SER A 58 2.40 13.34 -5.55
C SER A 58 3.84 12.90 -5.81
N ALA A 59 4.30 12.95 -7.06
CA ALA A 59 5.69 12.67 -7.40
C ALA A 59 6.66 13.60 -6.65
N TRP A 60 6.35 14.90 -6.57
CA TRP A 60 7.15 15.86 -5.81
C TRP A 60 7.24 15.49 -4.32
N TRP A 61 6.10 15.15 -3.72
CA TRP A 61 6.00 14.80 -2.31
C TRP A 61 6.85 13.58 -1.98
N PHE A 62 6.74 12.52 -2.80
CA PHE A 62 7.56 11.32 -2.64
C PHE A 62 9.05 11.61 -2.79
N CYS A 63 9.45 12.41 -3.79
CA CYS A 63 10.83 12.80 -3.99
C CYS A 63 11.40 13.65 -2.83
N THR A 64 10.58 14.49 -2.21
CA THR A 64 11.01 15.41 -1.14
C THR A 64 11.04 14.70 0.22
N ASN A 65 10.02 13.90 0.54
CA ASN A 65 9.86 13.31 1.87
C ASN A 65 10.72 12.06 2.09
N PHE A 66 10.95 11.26 1.05
CA PHE A 66 11.72 10.03 1.21
C PHE A 66 13.23 10.26 1.12
N ASN A 67 13.70 11.47 0.76
CA ASN A 67 15.10 11.74 0.37
C ASN A 67 15.66 10.69 -0.62
N ILE A 68 14.75 9.95 -1.27
CA ILE A 68 15.02 9.05 -2.36
C ILE A 68 14.97 9.99 -3.55
N SER A 69 16.12 10.60 -3.82
CA SER A 69 16.41 11.05 -5.18
C SER A 69 15.89 9.97 -6.11
N PHE A 70 14.99 10.33 -7.02
CA PHE A 70 14.57 9.49 -8.13
C PHE A 70 15.75 9.21 -9.11
N ASP A 71 16.99 9.29 -8.62
CA ASP A 71 18.20 8.65 -9.13
C ASP A 71 18.44 7.27 -8.50
N LEU A 72 17.53 6.78 -7.64
CA LEU A 72 17.50 5.36 -7.29
C LEU A 72 17.10 4.58 -8.54
N SER A 73 18.16 4.21 -9.25
CA SER A 73 18.26 3.50 -10.51
C SER A 73 17.06 2.59 -10.86
N PRO A 74 16.80 2.35 -12.16
CA PRO A 74 15.88 1.28 -12.60
C PRO A 74 16.08 -0.06 -11.87
N MET A 75 17.28 -0.29 -11.31
CA MET A 75 17.64 -1.45 -10.48
C MET A 75 16.87 -1.52 -9.16
N ALA A 76 16.71 -0.43 -8.41
CA ALA A 76 16.00 -0.48 -7.12
C ALA A 76 14.52 -0.85 -7.32
N ARG A 77 13.90 -0.31 -8.36
CA ARG A 77 12.52 -0.65 -8.75
C ARG A 77 12.41 -2.11 -9.20
N SER A 78 13.41 -2.61 -9.93
CA SER A 78 13.49 -4.01 -10.36
C SER A 78 13.74 -4.97 -9.19
N ILE A 79 14.56 -4.59 -8.20
CA ILE A 79 14.83 -5.38 -6.99
C ILE A 79 13.58 -5.53 -6.14
N VAL A 80 12.83 -4.44 -5.91
CA VAL A 80 11.57 -4.52 -5.15
C VAL A 80 10.54 -5.38 -5.89
N ALA A 81 10.39 -5.19 -7.21
CA ALA A 81 9.47 -5.99 -8.00
C ALA A 81 9.84 -7.48 -7.99
N SER A 82 11.13 -7.81 -8.15
CA SER A 82 11.61 -9.19 -8.12
C SER A 82 11.48 -9.84 -6.74
N ALA A 83 11.69 -9.09 -5.65
CA ALA A 83 11.46 -9.56 -4.30
C ALA A 83 9.98 -9.88 -4.02
N LEU A 84 9.05 -9.06 -4.52
CA LEU A 84 7.62 -9.34 -4.39
C LEU A 84 7.21 -10.59 -5.20
N LEU A 85 7.78 -10.75 -6.40
CA LEU A 85 7.53 -11.90 -7.26
C LEU A 85 8.08 -13.20 -6.66
N SER A 86 9.27 -13.15 -6.05
CA SER A 86 9.86 -14.32 -5.38
C SER A 86 9.06 -14.74 -4.15
N ILE A 87 8.54 -13.79 -3.36
CA ILE A 87 7.64 -14.08 -2.23
C ILE A 87 6.35 -14.74 -2.73
N PHE A 88 5.77 -14.24 -3.82
CA PHE A 88 4.55 -14.81 -4.39
C PHE A 88 4.77 -16.27 -4.86
N VAL A 89 5.85 -16.51 -5.61
CA VAL A 89 6.21 -17.87 -6.08
C VAL A 89 6.52 -18.80 -4.91
N ALA A 90 7.24 -18.33 -3.90
CA ALA A 90 7.52 -19.11 -2.69
C ALA A 90 6.23 -19.47 -1.93
N SER A 91 5.27 -18.55 -1.85
CA SER A 91 3.95 -18.77 -1.23
C SER A 91 3.17 -19.88 -1.96
N GLU A 92 3.13 -19.85 -3.29
CA GLU A 92 2.49 -20.90 -4.08
C GLU A 92 3.20 -22.26 -3.93
N TYR A 93 4.53 -22.27 -3.88
CA TYR A 93 5.32 -23.48 -3.72
C TYR A 93 5.08 -24.15 -2.36
N ILE A 94 5.07 -23.38 -1.28
CA ILE A 94 4.77 -23.88 0.08
C ILE A 94 3.33 -24.40 0.12
N SER A 95 2.36 -23.65 -0.42
CA SER A 95 0.94 -24.06 -0.46
C SER A 95 0.72 -25.37 -1.22
N ARG A 96 1.40 -25.58 -2.36
CA ARG A 96 1.34 -26.85 -3.12
C ARG A 96 1.80 -28.05 -2.31
N ASN A 97 2.87 -27.90 -1.53
CA ASN A 97 3.41 -28.98 -0.70
C ASN A 97 2.46 -29.34 0.46
N ASP A 98 1.69 -28.38 0.97
CA ASP A 98 0.68 -28.62 2.01
C ASP A 98 -0.56 -29.37 1.48
N PHE A 99 -1.01 -29.13 0.24
CA PHE A 99 -2.12 -29.87 -0.37
C PHE A 99 -1.84 -31.38 -0.50
N CYS A 100 -0.59 -31.77 -0.81
CA CYS A 100 -0.22 -33.18 -0.92
C CYS A 100 -0.21 -33.93 0.43
N ARG A 101 -0.11 -33.23 1.56
CA ARG A 101 -0.15 -33.83 2.90
C ARG A 101 -1.56 -34.09 3.43
N TYR A 102 -2.59 -33.42 2.89
CA TYR A 102 -3.98 -33.63 3.31
C TYR A 102 -4.61 -34.92 2.75
N ARG A 103 -4.11 -35.49 1.65
CA ARG A 103 -4.70 -36.71 1.05
C ARG A 103 -4.34 -38.02 1.77
N THR A 104 -3.29 -38.06 2.59
CA THR A 104 -2.81 -39.31 3.20
C THR A 104 -3.48 -39.65 4.54
N ARG A 105 -4.39 -38.80 5.05
CA ARG A 105 -5.05 -39.00 6.35
C ARG A 105 -6.57 -39.12 6.27
N SER A 106 -7.11 -39.69 5.18
CA SER A 106 -8.52 -40.07 5.13
C SER A 106 -8.75 -41.40 5.87
N ARG A 107 -8.96 -41.24 7.18
CA ARG A 107 -9.69 -42.10 8.14
C ARG A 107 -9.99 -43.55 7.71
N ARG A 108 -9.29 -44.51 8.31
CA ARG A 108 -9.86 -45.85 8.54
C ARG A 108 -11.00 -45.70 9.55
N PHE A 109 -12.25 -45.65 9.08
CA PHE A 109 -13.41 -45.85 9.94
C PHE A 109 -13.49 -47.36 10.24
N ARG A 110 -12.83 -47.79 11.32
CA ARG A 110 -13.00 -49.14 11.84
C ARG A 110 -14.36 -49.15 12.54
N ILE A 111 -15.36 -49.74 11.89
CA ILE A 111 -16.66 -50.01 12.49
C ILE A 111 -16.46 -51.23 13.40
N GLU A 112 -16.18 -51.01 14.68
CA GLU A 112 -16.25 -52.06 15.69
C GLU A 112 -17.72 -52.23 16.09
N TYR A 113 -18.35 -53.28 15.57
CA TYR A 113 -19.65 -53.73 16.06
C TYR A 113 -19.45 -54.33 17.45
N VAL A 114 -19.67 -53.52 18.49
CA VAL A 114 -19.76 -53.99 19.88
C VAL A 114 -20.99 -54.91 19.98
N ARG A 115 -20.73 -56.21 20.06
CA ARG A 115 -21.74 -57.24 20.29
C ARG A 115 -22.24 -57.11 21.74
N LEU A 116 -23.33 -56.37 21.95
CA LEU A 116 -24.04 -56.36 23.23
C LEU A 116 -24.82 -57.67 23.41
N ARG A 117 -24.26 -58.55 24.23
CA ARG A 117 -24.89 -59.74 24.81
C ARG A 117 -25.49 -59.36 26.17
N ASN A 118 -26.81 -59.35 26.26
CA ASN A 118 -27.72 -59.54 27.42
C ASN A 118 -29.04 -58.85 27.03
N ASN A 119 -30.23 -59.45 27.16
CA ASN A 119 -30.74 -60.40 28.14
C ASN A 119 -31.73 -61.34 27.46
#